data_AF-A0A1X6ND56-F1
#
_entry.id   AF-A0A1X6ND56-F1
#
_cell.length_a   1.000
_cell.length_b   1.000
_cell.length_c   1.000
_cell.angle_alpha   90.00
_cell.angle_beta   90.00
_cell.angle_gamma   90.00
#
_symmetry.space_group_name_H-M   'P 1'
#
loop_
_entity.id
_entity.type
_entity.pdbx_description
1 polymer ?
#
loop_
_entity_poly.entity_id
_entity_poly.type
_entity_poly.pdbx_seq_one_letter_code
_entity_poly.pdbx_strand_id
1 'polypeptide(L)'
;MSATATEPIDPHAIRVLVTGFGPFYKFNENPSWLAARPLHNTTLYTDPPFDLAADGETIITDEMEQMAPKPQLIHITAIQIPVSYQAVLAVTPGLYARPPALPKPTDPTIVMPPPPPNGYDFMFHIGVAGRGPLRIEKLSHKFGYRMKDAEGHYAPTVHLPKEGPRDPAEASEVERMEQYLGLVSSPSAHGPSGDHVVTESPEVPPNRGFGKGYETFPEELHTDIDVPKLIVHLKEGGIEQVYSSMDAGHYICDFIFYCSLAEAKRVSSRQEKFKDRGSPTKSTPVLFMHCPPVGQPLATEEVTEAIRRVISYVCSRLSQ
;
A
#
# COMPACT_ATOMS: atom_id res chain seq x y z
N MET A 1 22.62 -30.83 -14.96
CA MET A 1 22.15 -30.64 -13.57
C MET A 1 20.66 -30.37 -13.66
N SER A 2 19.86 -31.25 -13.07
CA SER A 2 18.41 -31.32 -13.24
C SER A 2 17.74 -30.03 -12.77
N ALA A 3 16.86 -29.46 -13.59
CA ALA A 3 15.90 -28.46 -13.13
C ALA A 3 15.09 -29.10 -12.01
N THR A 4 15.27 -28.61 -10.78
CA THR A 4 14.44 -29.00 -9.65
C THR A 4 13.03 -28.56 -9.97
N ALA A 5 12.12 -29.53 -10.14
CA ALA A 5 10.69 -29.26 -10.16
C ALA A 5 10.37 -28.46 -8.90
N THR A 6 9.81 -27.26 -9.06
CA THR A 6 9.27 -26.49 -7.94
C THR A 6 8.29 -27.39 -7.22
N GLU A 7 8.53 -27.66 -5.93
CA GLU A 7 7.61 -28.46 -5.12
C GLU A 7 6.19 -27.90 -5.26
N PRO A 8 5.17 -28.77 -5.35
CA PRO A 8 3.80 -28.31 -5.44
C PRO A 8 3.48 -27.46 -4.21
N ILE A 9 2.95 -26.27 -4.45
CA ILE A 9 2.50 -25.38 -3.40
C ILE A 9 1.40 -26.10 -2.61
N ASP A 10 1.53 -26.15 -1.29
CA ASP A 10 0.51 -26.70 -0.40
C ASP A 10 -0.84 -26.00 -0.65
N PRO A 11 -1.91 -26.75 -0.98
CA PRO A 11 -3.22 -26.19 -1.26
C PRO A 11 -3.86 -25.48 -0.06
N HIS A 12 -3.36 -25.71 1.16
CA HIS A 12 -3.80 -25.08 2.40
C HIS A 12 -2.88 -23.95 2.88
N ALA A 13 -1.81 -23.63 2.13
CA ALA A 13 -0.96 -22.50 2.46
C ALA A 13 -1.70 -21.16 2.29
N ILE A 14 -1.50 -20.25 3.23
CA ILE A 14 -1.92 -18.84 3.10
C ILE A 14 -1.17 -18.23 1.91
N ARG A 15 -1.89 -17.56 1.03
CA ARG A 15 -1.36 -17.02 -0.23
C ARG A 15 -1.13 -15.52 -0.10
N VAL A 16 0.12 -15.09 -0.15
CA VAL A 16 0.49 -13.67 0.01
C VAL A 16 1.07 -13.13 -1.30
N LEU A 17 0.56 -11.97 -1.73
CA LEU A 17 1.16 -11.20 -2.82
C LEU A 17 1.94 -10.03 -2.24
N VAL A 18 3.25 -9.98 -2.52
CA VAL A 18 4.11 -8.85 -2.20
C VAL A 18 4.43 -8.08 -3.48
N THR A 19 4.36 -6.76 -3.45
CA THR A 19 4.80 -5.94 -4.60
C THR A 19 5.95 -5.04 -4.22
N GLY A 20 6.94 -4.89 -5.10
CA GLY A 20 7.90 -3.79 -5.07
C GLY A 20 7.84 -2.99 -6.38
N PHE A 21 8.42 -1.80 -6.40
CA PHE A 21 8.41 -0.97 -7.60
C PHE A 21 9.60 -1.21 -8.52
N GLY A 22 9.42 -0.96 -9.82
CA GLY A 22 10.49 -0.94 -10.80
C GLY A 22 11.43 0.25 -10.65
N PRO A 23 12.45 0.34 -11.52
CA PRO A 23 13.40 1.46 -11.56
C PRO A 23 12.68 2.81 -11.69
N PHE A 24 13.21 3.84 -11.02
CA PHE A 24 12.67 5.20 -11.09
C PHE A 24 13.71 6.25 -10.65
N TYR A 25 13.74 7.39 -11.35
CA TYR A 25 14.61 8.52 -11.05
C TYR A 25 16.08 8.07 -10.94
N LYS A 26 16.70 8.21 -9.77
CA LYS A 26 18.10 7.81 -9.50
C LYS A 26 18.28 6.33 -9.17
N PHE A 27 17.20 5.56 -9.07
CA PHE A 27 17.23 4.17 -8.66
C PHE A 27 17.17 3.27 -9.89
N ASN A 28 18.34 2.80 -10.36
CA ASN A 28 18.43 1.77 -11.39
C ASN A 28 17.82 0.44 -10.94
N GLU A 29 17.89 0.15 -9.63
CA GLU A 29 17.10 -0.87 -8.96
C GLU A 29 16.42 -0.22 -7.75
N ASN A 30 15.11 -0.43 -7.62
CA ASN A 30 14.31 0.21 -6.57
C ASN A 30 14.53 -0.53 -5.23
N PRO A 31 14.79 0.17 -4.12
CA PRO A 31 14.95 -0.44 -2.80
C PRO A 31 13.78 -1.34 -2.39
N SER A 32 12.55 -0.98 -2.75
CA SER A 32 11.37 -1.79 -2.48
C SER A 32 11.39 -3.15 -3.20
N TRP A 33 11.81 -3.18 -4.46
CA TRP A 33 11.95 -4.42 -5.22
C TRP A 33 13.14 -5.25 -4.78
N LEU A 34 14.26 -4.60 -4.42
CA LEU A 34 15.43 -5.29 -3.87
C LEU A 34 15.08 -6.07 -2.59
N ALA A 35 14.23 -5.51 -1.73
CA ALA A 35 13.78 -6.19 -0.51
C ALA A 35 12.67 -7.23 -0.76
N ALA A 36 11.78 -6.99 -1.72
CA ALA A 36 10.67 -7.91 -2.01
C ALA A 36 11.09 -9.13 -2.86
N ARG A 37 11.98 -8.95 -3.84
CA ARG A 37 12.39 -9.98 -4.81
C ARG A 37 12.89 -11.29 -4.15
N PRO A 38 13.75 -11.27 -3.11
CA PRO A 38 14.24 -12.49 -2.47
C PRO A 38 13.15 -13.35 -1.83
N LEU A 39 11.97 -12.78 -1.57
CA LEU A 39 10.83 -13.51 -0.99
C LEU A 39 9.98 -14.23 -2.05
N HIS A 40 10.22 -13.97 -3.35
CA HIS A 40 9.46 -14.60 -4.42
C HIS A 40 9.57 -16.13 -4.37
N ASN A 41 8.42 -16.79 -4.38
CA ASN A 41 8.30 -18.24 -4.36
C ASN A 41 8.99 -18.91 -3.14
N THR A 42 9.02 -18.20 -2.01
CA THR A 42 9.47 -18.72 -0.72
C THR A 42 8.29 -19.02 0.18
N THR A 43 8.54 -19.78 1.26
CA THR A 43 7.56 -20.10 2.28
C THR A 43 7.96 -19.55 3.66
N LEU A 44 6.96 -19.15 4.44
CA LEU A 44 7.05 -18.79 5.86
C LEU A 44 6.06 -19.62 6.66
N TYR A 45 6.08 -19.45 7.98
CA TYR A 45 5.02 -19.91 8.87
C TYR A 45 4.41 -18.72 9.60
N THR A 46 3.13 -18.82 9.94
CA THR A 46 2.46 -17.86 10.82
C THR A 46 3.12 -17.85 12.19
N ASP A 47 3.14 -16.68 12.84
CA ASP A 47 3.56 -16.61 14.24
C ASP A 47 2.68 -17.48 15.13
N PRO A 48 3.23 -18.05 16.21
CA PRO A 48 2.42 -18.73 17.21
C PRO A 48 1.41 -17.73 17.82
N PRO A 49 0.18 -18.17 18.14
CA PRO A 49 -0.82 -17.30 18.76
C PRO A 49 -0.30 -16.75 20.10
N PHE A 50 -0.46 -15.44 20.28
CA PHE A 50 0.23 -14.63 21.28
C PHE A 50 -0.26 -14.83 22.72
N ASP A 51 -1.33 -15.60 22.95
CA ASP A 51 -1.96 -15.72 24.28
C ASP A 51 -1.23 -16.67 25.26
N LEU A 52 -0.15 -17.35 24.84
CA LEU A 52 0.59 -18.26 25.72
C LEU A 52 1.95 -17.71 26.20
N ALA A 53 2.38 -16.52 25.73
CA ALA A 53 3.74 -16.03 25.97
C ALA A 53 3.83 -14.77 26.84
N ALA A 54 2.71 -14.09 27.13
CA ALA A 54 2.72 -12.79 27.79
C ALA A 54 2.76 -12.85 29.34
N ASP A 55 2.21 -13.90 29.95
CA ASP A 55 2.19 -14.04 31.40
C ASP A 55 3.10 -15.19 31.81
N GLY A 56 4.34 -14.87 32.21
CA GLY A 56 5.38 -15.78 32.69
C GLY A 56 5.03 -16.60 33.95
N GLU A 57 3.76 -16.72 34.30
CA GLU A 57 3.22 -17.57 35.37
C GLU A 57 2.18 -18.59 34.88
N THR A 58 1.85 -18.63 33.58
CA THR A 58 0.85 -19.57 33.08
C THR A 58 1.49 -20.94 32.85
N ILE A 59 1.17 -21.92 33.71
CA ILE A 59 1.55 -23.32 33.53
C ILE A 59 0.88 -23.83 32.24
N ILE A 60 1.65 -24.00 31.17
CA ILE A 60 1.18 -24.65 29.94
C ILE A 60 0.92 -26.12 30.28
N THR A 61 -0.34 -26.55 30.23
CA THR A 61 -0.69 -27.97 30.36
C THR A 61 -0.51 -28.68 29.03
N ASP A 62 -0.24 -29.99 29.05
CA ASP A 62 -0.16 -30.83 27.85
C ASP A 62 -1.43 -30.73 26.97
N GLU A 63 -2.58 -30.41 27.58
CA GLU A 63 -3.86 -30.18 26.90
C GLU A 63 -3.90 -28.83 26.16
N MET A 64 -3.34 -27.76 26.74
CA MET A 64 -3.24 -26.45 26.10
C MET A 64 -2.25 -26.47 24.92
N GLU A 65 -1.18 -27.26 25.02
CA GLU A 65 -0.22 -27.45 23.93
C GLU A 65 -0.83 -28.24 22.75
N GLN A 66 -1.72 -29.19 23.04
CA GLN A 66 -2.49 -29.91 22.01
C GLN A 66 -3.58 -29.07 21.34
N MET A 67 -4.09 -28.04 22.03
CA MET A 67 -5.09 -27.11 21.50
C MET A 67 -4.49 -25.87 20.82
N ALA A 68 -3.17 -25.65 20.94
CA ALA A 68 -2.50 -24.53 20.30
C ALA A 68 -2.59 -24.64 18.76
N PRO A 69 -3.09 -23.60 18.06
CA PRO A 69 -3.09 -23.56 16.61
C PRO A 69 -1.69 -23.81 16.05
N LYS A 70 -1.54 -24.87 15.25
CA LYS A 70 -0.27 -25.17 14.58
C LYS A 70 0.09 -24.02 13.63
N PRO A 71 1.37 -23.61 13.55
CA PRO A 71 1.80 -22.63 12.56
C PRO A 71 1.38 -23.05 11.15
N GLN A 72 0.63 -22.20 10.46
CA GLN A 72 0.15 -22.44 9.11
C GLN A 72 1.23 -22.02 8.11
N LEU A 73 1.41 -22.81 7.05
CA LEU A 73 2.34 -22.49 5.97
C LEU A 73 1.83 -21.25 5.20
N ILE A 74 2.75 -20.36 4.85
CA ILE A 74 2.51 -19.18 4.04
C ILE A 74 3.36 -19.31 2.78
N HIS A 75 2.79 -19.10 1.60
CA HIS A 75 3.54 -18.98 0.34
C HIS A 75 3.50 -17.54 -0.16
N ILE A 76 4.67 -17.03 -0.54
CA ILE A 76 4.83 -15.66 -1.02
C ILE A 76 5.04 -15.65 -2.52
N THR A 77 4.22 -14.88 -3.22
CA THR A 77 4.48 -14.45 -4.60
C THR A 77 4.92 -12.99 -4.56
N ALA A 78 6.10 -12.66 -5.11
CA ALA A 78 6.52 -11.26 -5.26
C ALA A 78 6.48 -10.81 -6.72
N ILE A 79 5.96 -9.61 -7.01
CA ILE A 79 5.94 -9.02 -8.36
C ILE A 79 6.47 -7.59 -8.37
N GLN A 80 7.03 -7.18 -9.51
CA GLN A 80 7.50 -5.82 -9.74
C GLN A 80 6.41 -5.00 -10.44
N ILE A 81 6.12 -3.80 -9.93
CA ILE A 81 5.16 -2.87 -10.51
C ILE A 81 5.89 -1.65 -11.10
N PRO A 82 5.64 -1.25 -12.35
CA PRO A 82 6.22 -0.01 -12.89
C PRO A 82 5.78 1.23 -12.09
N VAL A 83 6.67 2.23 -11.98
CA VAL A 83 6.34 3.51 -11.35
C VAL A 83 5.57 4.39 -12.36
N SER A 84 4.36 3.95 -12.72
CA SER A 84 3.48 4.57 -13.73
C SER A 84 2.02 4.52 -13.30
N TYR A 85 1.30 5.65 -13.41
CA TYR A 85 -0.12 5.70 -13.05
C TYR A 85 -0.94 4.77 -13.94
N GLN A 86 -0.61 4.72 -15.23
CA GLN A 86 -1.26 3.85 -16.19
C GLN A 86 -1.02 2.37 -15.87
N ALA A 87 0.22 2.01 -15.49
CA ALA A 87 0.53 0.64 -15.10
C ALA A 87 -0.27 0.20 -13.86
N VAL A 88 -0.38 1.07 -12.85
CA VAL A 88 -1.18 0.75 -11.64
C VAL A 88 -2.66 0.53 -11.99
N LEU A 89 -3.25 1.38 -12.83
CA LEU A 89 -4.64 1.23 -13.26
C LEU A 89 -4.88 -0.03 -14.10
N ALA A 90 -3.89 -0.44 -14.90
CA ALA A 90 -3.98 -1.63 -15.74
C ALA A 90 -3.79 -2.93 -14.95
N VAL A 91 -2.85 -2.94 -13.99
CA VAL A 91 -2.43 -4.16 -13.29
C VAL A 91 -3.27 -4.44 -12.05
N THR A 92 -3.50 -3.44 -11.20
CA THR A 92 -4.07 -3.66 -9.86
C THR A 92 -5.44 -4.36 -9.88
N PRO A 93 -6.41 -3.99 -10.73
CA PRO A 93 -7.68 -4.72 -10.82
C PRO A 93 -7.52 -6.21 -11.14
N GLY A 94 -6.53 -6.56 -11.97
CA GLY A 94 -6.21 -7.95 -12.32
C GLY A 94 -5.69 -8.76 -11.13
N LEU A 95 -4.97 -8.14 -10.19
CA LEU A 95 -4.46 -8.80 -8.98
C LEU A 95 -5.59 -9.33 -8.08
N TYR A 96 -6.78 -8.73 -8.17
CA TYR A 96 -7.98 -9.06 -7.39
C TYR A 96 -8.98 -9.95 -8.15
N ALA A 97 -8.66 -10.33 -9.39
CA ALA A 97 -9.43 -11.31 -10.13
C ALA A 97 -9.36 -12.70 -9.46
N ARG A 98 -10.27 -13.60 -9.85
CA ARG A 98 -10.32 -14.99 -9.35
C ARG A 98 -10.35 -15.95 -10.55
N PRO A 99 -9.21 -16.53 -10.97
CA PRO A 99 -7.86 -16.35 -10.39
C PRO A 99 -7.23 -14.98 -10.70
N PRO A 100 -6.25 -14.51 -9.89
CA PRO A 100 -5.48 -13.30 -10.17
C PRO A 100 -4.77 -13.33 -11.52
N ALA A 101 -4.84 -12.21 -12.25
CA ALA A 101 -4.10 -11.96 -13.47
C ALA A 101 -2.82 -11.19 -13.15
N LEU A 102 -1.68 -11.88 -13.07
CA LEU A 102 -0.39 -11.29 -12.74
C LEU A 102 0.29 -10.71 -13.99
N PRO A 103 0.99 -9.56 -13.88
CA PRO A 103 1.79 -9.04 -14.98
C PRO A 103 2.94 -10.00 -15.30
N LYS A 104 3.40 -10.01 -16.56
CA LYS A 104 4.60 -10.76 -16.94
C LYS A 104 5.83 -10.13 -16.26
N PRO A 105 6.71 -10.93 -15.62
CA PRO A 105 7.95 -10.41 -15.06
C PRO A 105 8.83 -9.75 -16.13
N THR A 106 9.48 -8.65 -15.77
CA THR A 106 10.50 -8.01 -16.61
C THR A 106 11.75 -8.89 -16.74
N ASP A 107 12.09 -9.59 -15.66
CA ASP A 107 13.19 -10.55 -15.61
C ASP A 107 12.69 -11.94 -16.05
N PRO A 108 13.14 -12.47 -17.19
CA PRO A 108 12.69 -13.76 -17.72
C PRO A 108 13.14 -14.96 -16.87
N THR A 109 14.06 -14.77 -15.92
CA THR A 109 14.50 -15.82 -14.99
C THR A 109 13.51 -16.04 -13.86
N ILE A 110 12.59 -15.10 -13.62
CA ILE A 110 11.54 -15.22 -12.60
C ILE A 110 10.44 -16.13 -13.11
N VAL A 111 10.33 -17.32 -12.50
CA VAL A 111 9.26 -18.29 -12.78
C VAL A 111 8.06 -17.99 -11.90
N MET A 112 6.96 -17.53 -12.51
CA MET A 112 5.74 -17.22 -11.76
C MET A 112 5.04 -18.50 -11.29
N PRO A 113 4.78 -18.66 -9.98
CA PRO A 113 3.95 -19.74 -9.48
C PRO A 113 2.50 -19.55 -9.94
N PRO A 114 1.69 -20.63 -9.99
CA PRO A 114 0.29 -20.51 -10.34
C PRO A 114 -0.45 -19.60 -9.34
N PRO A 115 -1.23 -18.61 -9.83
CA PRO A 115 -2.00 -17.75 -8.94
C PRO A 115 -3.09 -18.55 -8.22
N PRO A 116 -3.41 -18.21 -6.96
CA PRO A 116 -4.44 -18.92 -6.20
C PRO A 116 -5.82 -18.79 -6.86
N PRO A 117 -6.58 -19.88 -7.05
CA PRO A 117 -7.89 -19.85 -7.73
C PRO A 117 -8.87 -18.84 -7.11
N ASN A 118 -8.81 -18.68 -5.79
CA ASN A 118 -9.72 -17.84 -5.03
C ASN A 118 -9.17 -16.43 -4.72
N GLY A 119 -8.03 -16.04 -5.29
CA GLY A 119 -7.36 -14.80 -4.95
C GLY A 119 -6.36 -14.96 -3.80
N TYR A 120 -5.59 -13.91 -3.53
CA TYR A 120 -4.63 -13.86 -2.42
C TYR A 120 -5.35 -13.54 -1.10
N ASP A 121 -4.81 -14.10 -0.01
CA ASP A 121 -5.30 -13.91 1.35
C ASP A 121 -4.77 -12.62 1.98
N PHE A 122 -3.62 -12.11 1.50
CA PHE A 122 -3.01 -10.85 1.94
C PHE A 122 -2.28 -10.16 0.79
N MET A 123 -2.51 -8.86 0.63
CA MET A 123 -1.84 -8.00 -0.34
C MET A 123 -0.90 -7.03 0.39
N PHE A 124 0.40 -7.10 0.10
CA PHE A 124 1.40 -6.27 0.77
C PHE A 124 2.26 -5.49 -0.23
N HIS A 125 2.11 -4.18 -0.23
CA HIS A 125 2.81 -3.29 -1.15
C HIS A 125 4.00 -2.61 -0.46
N ILE A 126 5.16 -2.62 -1.11
CA ILE A 126 6.39 -1.99 -0.61
C ILE A 126 6.75 -0.83 -1.53
N GLY A 127 6.94 0.35 -0.94
CA GLY A 127 7.42 1.56 -1.63
C GLY A 127 8.74 2.03 -1.07
N VAL A 128 9.56 2.70 -1.88
CA VAL A 128 10.69 3.48 -1.35
C VAL A 128 10.20 4.89 -1.01
N ALA A 129 10.63 5.43 0.13
CA ALA A 129 10.48 6.83 0.46
C ALA A 129 11.81 7.43 0.92
N GLY A 130 11.80 8.70 1.32
CA GLY A 130 13.00 9.39 1.81
C GLY A 130 13.64 8.69 3.01
N ARG A 131 14.92 8.99 3.26
CA ARG A 131 15.74 8.47 4.38
C ARG A 131 14.94 8.45 5.68
N GLY A 132 15.07 7.38 6.46
CA GLY A 132 14.43 7.25 7.76
C GLY A 132 14.00 5.82 8.08
N PRO A 133 13.26 5.65 9.19
CA PRO A 133 12.71 4.36 9.58
C PRO A 133 11.66 3.86 8.58
N LEU A 134 11.30 2.59 8.70
CA LEU A 134 10.17 1.98 8.01
C LEU A 134 8.86 2.71 8.39
N ARG A 135 7.96 2.89 7.42
CA ARG A 135 6.65 3.53 7.64
C ARG A 135 5.55 2.54 7.27
N ILE A 136 4.68 2.21 8.22
CA ILE A 136 3.50 1.38 7.97
C ILE A 136 2.31 2.30 7.73
N GLU A 137 1.80 2.33 6.50
CA GLU A 137 0.76 3.28 6.09
C GLU A 137 -0.63 2.81 6.56
N LYS A 138 -1.37 3.74 7.17
CA LYS A 138 -2.72 3.49 7.69
C LYS A 138 -3.83 3.90 6.74
N LEU A 139 -3.56 4.83 5.83
CA LEU A 139 -4.56 5.37 4.91
C LEU A 139 -3.96 5.75 3.55
N SER A 140 -4.83 5.89 2.57
CA SER A 140 -4.51 6.36 1.23
C SER A 140 -5.60 7.28 0.68
N HIS A 141 -5.26 8.08 -0.32
CA HIS A 141 -6.13 9.13 -0.82
C HIS A 141 -6.64 8.85 -2.24
N LYS A 142 -7.82 9.36 -2.59
CA LYS A 142 -8.40 9.21 -3.93
C LYS A 142 -7.85 10.22 -4.92
N PHE A 143 -7.38 11.36 -4.41
CA PHE A 143 -7.01 12.54 -5.17
C PHE A 143 -5.69 13.15 -4.66
N GLY A 144 -5.22 14.21 -5.31
CA GLY A 144 -4.01 14.95 -4.90
C GLY A 144 -2.74 14.57 -5.66
N TYR A 145 -2.83 13.69 -6.66
CA TYR A 145 -1.69 13.18 -7.43
C TYR A 145 -1.16 14.19 -8.45
N ARG A 146 -0.37 15.15 -7.98
CA ARG A 146 0.14 16.28 -8.77
C ARG A 146 1.54 16.06 -9.35
N MET A 147 2.18 14.94 -9.07
CA MET A 147 3.52 14.61 -9.55
C MET A 147 3.46 13.82 -10.87
N LYS A 148 4.50 13.96 -11.69
CA LYS A 148 4.70 13.10 -12.86
C LYS A 148 5.32 11.78 -12.42
N ASP A 149 4.91 10.71 -13.08
CA ASP A 149 5.46 9.37 -12.88
C ASP A 149 6.82 9.17 -13.59
N ALA A 150 7.34 7.94 -13.59
CA ALA A 150 8.62 7.61 -14.22
C ALA A 150 8.67 7.88 -15.72
N GLU A 151 7.51 7.91 -16.38
CA GLU A 151 7.36 8.12 -17.81
C GLU A 151 7.04 9.59 -18.12
N GLY A 152 6.97 10.45 -17.10
CA GLY A 152 6.65 11.87 -17.26
C GLY A 152 5.16 12.16 -17.35
N HIS A 153 4.29 11.17 -17.07
CA HIS A 153 2.84 11.30 -17.15
C HIS A 153 2.23 11.67 -15.79
N TYR A 154 1.18 12.48 -15.82
CA TYR A 154 0.39 12.77 -14.63
C TYR A 154 -0.72 11.74 -14.43
N ALA A 155 -1.19 11.60 -13.18
CA ALA A 155 -2.42 10.88 -12.90
C ALA A 155 -3.62 11.46 -13.69
N PRO A 156 -4.65 10.63 -13.98
CA PRO A 156 -5.84 11.07 -14.69
C PRO A 156 -6.49 12.28 -14.03
N THR A 157 -6.98 13.21 -14.84
CA THR A 157 -7.77 14.34 -14.36
C THR A 157 -9.16 13.87 -13.94
N VAL A 158 -9.66 14.39 -12.83
CA VAL A 158 -11.00 14.09 -12.32
C VAL A 158 -11.78 15.38 -12.17
N HIS A 159 -12.98 15.42 -12.74
CA HIS A 159 -13.91 16.51 -12.50
C HIS A 159 -14.61 16.25 -11.17
N LEU A 160 -14.24 17.00 -10.12
CA LEU A 160 -15.04 17.04 -8.91
C LEU A 160 -16.38 17.71 -9.24
N PRO A 161 -17.50 17.24 -8.68
CA PRO A 161 -18.74 18.02 -8.69
C PRO A 161 -18.38 19.42 -8.18
N LYS A 162 -18.76 20.47 -8.90
CA LYS A 162 -18.62 21.84 -8.39
C LYS A 162 -19.30 21.87 -7.03
N GLU A 163 -18.56 22.21 -5.98
CA GLU A 163 -19.18 22.54 -4.70
C GLU A 163 -20.31 23.53 -5.00
N GLY A 164 -21.48 23.28 -4.42
CA GLY A 164 -22.61 24.22 -4.51
C GLY A 164 -22.16 25.61 -4.06
N PRO A 165 -22.94 26.67 -4.35
CA PRO A 165 -22.53 28.03 -4.03
C PRO A 165 -22.13 28.11 -2.55
N ARG A 166 -20.83 28.36 -2.31
CA ARG A 166 -20.28 28.58 -0.97
C ARG A 166 -21.01 29.78 -0.37
N ASP A 167 -21.30 29.71 0.93
CA ASP A 167 -21.88 30.84 1.64
C ASP A 167 -20.94 32.06 1.44
N PRO A 168 -21.44 33.22 0.96
CA PRO A 168 -20.61 34.40 0.71
C PRO A 168 -19.81 34.85 1.95
N ALA A 169 -20.24 34.47 3.17
CA ALA A 169 -19.47 34.70 4.38
C ALA A 169 -18.17 33.89 4.43
N GLU A 170 -18.22 32.58 4.13
CA GLU A 170 -17.05 31.70 4.14
C GLU A 170 -16.06 32.05 3.02
N ALA A 171 -16.56 32.44 1.84
CA ALA A 171 -15.71 32.88 0.74
C ALA A 171 -14.88 34.13 1.12
N SER A 172 -15.48 35.08 1.83
CA SER A 172 -14.80 36.31 2.30
C SER A 172 -13.75 36.02 3.38
N GLU A 173 -13.97 35.01 4.22
CA GLU A 173 -13.01 34.60 5.26
C GLU A 173 -11.79 33.88 4.66
N VAL A 174 -12.02 33.00 3.68
CA VAL A 174 -10.94 32.35 2.92
C VAL A 174 -10.11 33.38 2.14
N GLU A 175 -10.77 34.34 1.49
CA GLU A 175 -10.11 35.42 0.74
C GLU A 175 -9.28 36.35 1.66
N ARG A 176 -9.76 36.60 2.89
CA ARG A 176 -9.00 37.30 3.94
C ARG A 176 -7.77 36.52 4.40
N MET A 177 -7.91 35.21 4.56
CA MET A 177 -6.83 34.33 5.01
C MET A 177 -5.71 34.24 3.96
N GLU A 178 -6.08 34.15 2.67
CA GLU A 178 -5.14 34.13 1.55
C GLU A 178 -4.39 35.45 1.39
N GLN A 179 -5.06 36.59 1.56
CA GLN A 179 -4.40 37.91 1.59
C GLN A 179 -3.41 38.04 2.75
N TYR A 180 -3.71 37.46 3.92
CA TYR A 180 -2.83 37.51 5.08
C TYR A 180 -1.57 36.64 4.88
N LEU A 181 -1.70 35.45 4.28
CA LEU A 181 -0.55 34.59 3.96
C LEU A 181 0.32 35.15 2.83
N GLY A 182 -0.25 35.93 1.90
CA GLY A 182 0.50 36.58 0.82
C GLY A 182 1.44 37.71 1.29
N LEU A 183 1.19 38.31 2.47
CA LEU A 183 1.98 39.43 2.99
C LEU A 183 3.27 39.02 3.73
N VAL A 184 3.42 37.76 4.16
CA VAL A 184 4.54 37.30 5.00
C VAL A 184 5.78 36.85 4.22
N SER A 185 5.81 37.00 2.89
CA SER A 185 6.99 36.79 2.05
C SER A 185 7.43 38.13 1.40
N SER A 186 8.66 38.60 1.64
CA SER A 186 9.23 39.91 1.18
C SER A 186 10.68 39.72 0.66
N PRO A 187 11.41 40.69 0.01
CA PRO A 187 11.11 42.10 -0.34
C PRO A 187 11.54 42.61 -1.78
N SER A 188 11.15 43.87 -2.09
CA SER A 188 11.79 44.93 -2.94
C SER A 188 11.90 44.85 -4.49
N ALA A 189 11.25 45.80 -5.19
CA ALA A 189 11.85 46.75 -6.16
C ALA A 189 10.81 47.80 -6.67
N HIS A 190 11.28 49.03 -6.90
CA HIS A 190 10.51 50.22 -7.34
C HIS A 190 10.14 50.21 -8.84
N GLY A 191 9.03 50.88 -9.21
CA GLY A 191 8.84 51.53 -10.53
C GLY A 191 7.39 51.54 -11.07
N PRO A 192 6.88 52.65 -11.67
CA PRO A 192 5.44 52.94 -11.66
C PRO A 192 4.68 52.76 -13.00
N SER A 193 3.35 52.71 -12.86
CA SER A 193 2.30 53.14 -13.79
C SER A 193 1.99 52.33 -15.05
N GLY A 194 0.77 51.77 -15.07
CA GLY A 194 -0.15 51.90 -16.19
C GLY A 194 -0.09 50.81 -17.23
N ASP A 195 -0.89 49.76 -17.04
CA ASP A 195 -1.85 49.29 -18.05
C ASP A 195 -2.82 48.30 -17.42
N HIS A 196 -4.09 48.40 -17.80
CA HIS A 196 -5.14 47.46 -17.42
C HIS A 196 -4.83 46.09 -18.04
N VAL A 197 -4.02 45.29 -17.36
CA VAL A 197 -3.90 43.86 -17.61
C VAL A 197 -5.16 43.23 -17.04
N VAL A 198 -6.00 42.71 -17.93
CA VAL A 198 -7.01 41.71 -17.55
C VAL A 198 -6.24 40.56 -16.93
N THR A 199 -6.20 40.49 -15.59
CA THR A 199 -5.63 39.36 -14.88
C THR A 199 -6.46 38.14 -15.24
N GLU A 200 -5.97 37.34 -16.19
CA GLU A 200 -6.39 35.95 -16.31
C GLU A 200 -6.31 35.35 -14.91
N SER A 201 -7.45 34.93 -14.39
CA SER A 201 -7.49 34.20 -13.12
C SER A 201 -6.52 33.03 -13.25
N PRO A 202 -5.60 32.80 -12.29
CA PRO A 202 -4.68 31.68 -12.40
C PRO A 202 -5.51 30.40 -12.58
N GLU A 203 -5.32 29.72 -13.71
CA GLU A 203 -6.04 28.47 -13.99
C GLU A 203 -5.81 27.50 -12.84
N VAL A 204 -6.86 27.20 -12.07
CA VAL A 204 -6.77 26.29 -10.93
C VAL A 204 -6.28 24.94 -11.47
N PRO A 205 -5.13 24.41 -10.99
CA PRO A 205 -4.60 23.15 -11.50
C PRO A 205 -5.65 22.04 -11.39
N PRO A 206 -5.82 21.19 -12.44
CA PRO A 206 -6.87 20.20 -12.44
C PRO A 206 -6.66 19.20 -11.29
N ASN A 207 -7.76 18.78 -10.65
CA ASN A 207 -7.70 17.70 -9.68
C ASN A 207 -7.35 16.37 -10.39
N ARG A 208 -6.54 15.54 -9.75
CA ARG A 208 -6.00 14.30 -10.33
C ARG A 208 -6.11 13.13 -9.39
N GLY A 209 -6.44 11.96 -9.93
CA GLY A 209 -6.59 10.71 -9.17
C GLY A 209 -7.60 9.76 -9.78
N PHE A 210 -8.41 9.13 -8.93
CA PHE A 210 -9.36 8.10 -9.33
C PHE A 210 -10.72 8.68 -9.72
N GLY A 211 -11.04 8.61 -11.01
CA GLY A 211 -12.33 9.02 -11.58
C GLY A 211 -13.25 7.83 -11.86
N LYS A 212 -13.48 7.59 -13.16
CA LYS A 212 -14.44 6.57 -13.62
C LYS A 212 -14.17 5.19 -13.04
N GLY A 213 -15.19 4.55 -12.48
CA GLY A 213 -15.13 3.24 -11.82
C GLY A 213 -14.80 3.27 -10.32
N TYR A 214 -14.39 4.43 -9.79
CA TYR A 214 -14.06 4.63 -8.37
C TYR A 214 -14.96 5.67 -7.69
N GLU A 215 -16.01 6.15 -8.38
CA GLU A 215 -16.87 7.25 -7.93
C GLU A 215 -17.47 6.98 -6.55
N THR A 216 -17.88 5.73 -6.29
CA THR A 216 -18.56 5.32 -5.05
C THR A 216 -17.61 5.09 -3.87
N PHE A 217 -16.29 5.10 -4.08
CA PHE A 217 -15.34 4.95 -2.98
C PHE A 217 -15.10 6.30 -2.28
N PRO A 218 -14.93 6.30 -0.95
CA PRO A 218 -14.61 7.51 -0.19
C PRO A 218 -13.28 8.11 -0.64
N GLU A 219 -13.07 9.39 -0.34
CA GLU A 219 -11.84 10.09 -0.69
C GLU A 219 -10.62 9.54 0.04
N GLU A 220 -10.81 8.93 1.21
CA GLU A 220 -9.77 8.25 1.97
C GLU A 220 -10.17 6.80 2.24
N LEU A 221 -9.19 5.90 2.11
CA LEU A 221 -9.35 4.48 2.42
C LEU A 221 -8.29 4.05 3.44
N HIS A 222 -8.73 3.38 4.50
CA HIS A 222 -7.88 2.82 5.55
C HIS A 222 -7.64 1.34 5.36
N THR A 223 -6.47 0.87 5.82
CA THR A 223 -6.23 -0.57 6.02
C THR A 223 -7.04 -1.08 7.21
N ASP A 224 -7.53 -2.32 7.09
CA ASP A 224 -8.21 -3.04 8.19
C ASP A 224 -7.21 -3.70 9.17
N ILE A 225 -5.90 -3.60 8.91
CA ILE A 225 -4.85 -4.16 9.77
C ILE A 225 -4.64 -3.25 10.99
N ASP A 226 -4.55 -3.86 12.18
CA ASP A 226 -4.23 -3.16 13.43
C ASP A 226 -2.75 -2.74 13.44
N VAL A 227 -2.46 -1.63 12.75
CA VAL A 227 -1.10 -1.08 12.61
C VAL A 227 -0.45 -0.80 13.97
N PRO A 228 -1.12 -0.20 14.98
CA PRO A 228 -0.53 -0.03 16.30
C PRO A 228 0.01 -1.34 16.90
N LYS A 229 -0.78 -2.43 16.89
CA LYS A 229 -0.30 -3.72 17.42
C LYS A 229 0.79 -4.34 16.56
N LEU A 230 0.73 -4.18 15.23
CA LEU A 230 1.81 -4.60 14.34
C LEU A 230 3.12 -3.89 14.67
N ILE A 231 3.09 -2.56 14.92
CA ILE A 231 4.29 -1.80 15.29
C ILE A 231 4.89 -2.31 16.60
N VAL A 232 4.05 -2.59 17.61
CA VAL A 232 4.52 -3.16 18.89
C VAL A 232 5.22 -4.49 18.64
N HIS A 233 4.57 -5.41 17.91
CA HIS A 233 5.13 -6.72 17.60
C HIS A 233 6.45 -6.62 16.81
N LEU A 234 6.55 -5.73 15.83
CA LEU A 234 7.78 -5.51 15.07
C LEU A 234 8.93 -5.04 15.97
N LYS A 235 8.65 -4.11 16.89
CA LYS A 235 9.65 -3.60 17.84
C LYS A 235 10.10 -4.65 18.84
N GLU A 236 9.16 -5.41 19.42
CA GLU A 236 9.46 -6.55 20.29
C GLU A 236 10.27 -7.62 19.55
N GLY A 237 10.04 -7.73 18.25
CA GLY A 237 10.81 -8.55 17.35
C GLY A 237 12.24 -8.06 17.03
N GLY A 238 12.61 -6.84 17.42
CA GLY A 238 13.91 -6.23 17.12
C GLY A 238 13.92 -5.35 15.86
N ILE A 239 12.77 -5.10 15.22
CA ILE A 239 12.63 -4.09 14.17
C ILE A 239 12.29 -2.74 14.83
N GLU A 240 13.30 -2.10 15.41
CA GLU A 240 13.10 -0.87 16.20
C GLU A 240 12.76 0.35 15.33
N GLN A 241 13.37 0.43 14.13
CA GLN A 241 13.25 1.56 13.21
C GLN A 241 11.97 1.45 12.36
N VAL A 242 10.81 1.53 13.02
CA VAL A 242 9.48 1.46 12.39
C VAL A 242 8.45 2.35 13.11
N TYR A 243 7.56 2.99 12.35
CA TYR A 243 6.42 3.75 12.90
C TYR A 243 5.20 3.71 11.97
N SER A 244 4.03 4.10 12.49
CA SER A 244 2.81 4.24 11.68
C SER A 244 2.77 5.58 10.95
N SER A 245 2.38 5.59 9.68
CA SER A 245 2.20 6.78 8.85
C SER A 245 0.74 6.94 8.42
N MET A 246 0.31 8.20 8.27
CA MET A 246 -1.04 8.59 7.84
C MET A 246 -1.03 9.21 6.44
N ASP A 247 0.11 9.26 5.76
CA ASP A 247 0.21 9.81 4.42
C ASP A 247 1.32 9.12 3.64
N ALA A 248 0.93 8.42 2.57
CA ALA A 248 1.82 7.72 1.68
C ALA A 248 2.43 8.63 0.58
N GLY A 249 2.21 9.95 0.65
CA GLY A 249 2.93 10.98 -0.09
C GLY A 249 2.30 11.40 -1.43
N HIS A 250 1.02 11.10 -1.66
CA HIS A 250 0.26 11.47 -2.87
C HIS A 250 1.01 11.25 -4.21
N TYR A 251 1.80 10.18 -4.29
CA TYR A 251 2.49 9.72 -5.49
C TYR A 251 2.03 8.32 -5.90
N ILE A 252 2.82 7.58 -6.67
CA ILE A 252 2.51 6.22 -7.12
C ILE A 252 2.34 5.23 -5.94
N CYS A 253 3.08 5.43 -4.84
CA CYS A 253 2.92 4.62 -3.62
C CYS A 253 1.51 4.71 -3.04
N ASP A 254 1.05 5.93 -2.77
CA ASP A 254 -0.32 6.20 -2.32
C ASP A 254 -1.36 5.75 -3.36
N PHE A 255 -1.07 5.94 -4.65
CA PHE A 255 -1.96 5.58 -5.74
C PHE A 255 -2.23 4.06 -5.83
N ILE A 256 -1.19 3.22 -5.79
CA ILE A 256 -1.41 1.76 -5.75
C ILE A 256 -2.09 1.35 -4.45
N PHE A 257 -1.77 1.98 -3.32
CA PHE A 257 -2.38 1.65 -2.04
C PHE A 257 -3.89 1.90 -2.07
N TYR A 258 -4.32 3.08 -2.54
CA TYR A 258 -5.72 3.42 -2.71
C TYR A 258 -6.42 2.49 -3.70
N CYS A 259 -5.81 2.27 -4.88
CA CYS A 259 -6.36 1.37 -5.89
C CYS A 259 -6.61 -0.02 -5.30
N SER A 260 -5.62 -0.55 -4.57
CA SER A 260 -5.64 -1.87 -3.97
C SER A 260 -6.70 -2.01 -2.88
N LEU A 261 -6.80 -1.02 -1.97
CA LEU A 261 -7.86 -0.95 -0.96
C LEU A 261 -9.26 -0.88 -1.59
N ALA A 262 -9.42 -0.10 -2.67
CA ALA A 262 -10.68 0.00 -3.39
C ALA A 262 -11.04 -1.32 -4.09
N GLU A 263 -10.08 -2.00 -4.74
CA GLU A 263 -10.31 -3.32 -5.34
C GLU A 263 -10.69 -4.37 -4.30
N ALA A 264 -10.01 -4.41 -3.14
CA ALA A 264 -10.35 -5.32 -2.05
C ALA A 264 -11.80 -5.13 -1.59
N LYS A 265 -12.22 -3.88 -1.36
CA LYS A 265 -13.60 -3.52 -1.02
C LYS A 265 -14.60 -3.83 -2.14
N ARG A 266 -14.19 -3.68 -3.41
CA ARG A 266 -15.03 -4.04 -4.57
C ARG A 266 -15.30 -5.53 -4.63
N VAL A 267 -14.28 -6.36 -4.38
CA VAL A 267 -14.43 -7.81 -4.36
C VAL A 267 -15.28 -8.24 -3.17
N SER A 268 -15.03 -7.73 -1.97
CA SER A 268 -15.79 -8.10 -0.77
C SER A 268 -17.28 -7.76 -0.89
N SER A 269 -17.61 -6.56 -1.37
CA SER A 269 -19.00 -6.13 -1.58
C SER A 269 -19.73 -6.94 -2.67
N ARG A 270 -19.03 -7.38 -3.71
CA ARG A 270 -19.60 -8.32 -4.70
C ARG A 270 -19.90 -9.66 -4.06
N GLN A 271 -18.98 -10.19 -3.25
CA GLN A 271 -19.18 -11.47 -2.58
C GLN A 271 -20.36 -11.42 -1.60
N GLU A 272 -20.55 -10.31 -0.89
CA GLU A 272 -21.69 -10.12 0.02
C GLU A 272 -23.04 -10.28 -0.68
N LYS A 273 -23.17 -9.75 -1.90
CA LYS A 273 -24.41 -9.81 -2.68
C LYS A 273 -24.81 -11.23 -3.11
N PHE A 274 -23.85 -12.15 -3.22
CA PHE A 274 -24.06 -13.51 -3.74
C PHE A 274 -23.94 -14.60 -2.66
N LYS A 275 -24.02 -14.21 -1.39
CA LYS A 275 -23.73 -15.08 -0.25
C LYS A 275 -25.00 -15.63 0.38
N ASP A 276 -24.96 -16.91 0.78
CA ASP A 276 -25.96 -17.48 1.68
C ASP A 276 -25.84 -16.85 3.07
N ARG A 277 -27.00 -16.52 3.68
CA ARG A 277 -27.09 -15.91 5.02
C ARG A 277 -26.33 -16.77 6.05
N GLY A 278 -25.13 -16.35 6.47
CA GLY A 278 -24.42 -16.97 7.60
C GLY A 278 -22.92 -17.17 7.46
N SER A 279 -22.32 -17.02 6.28
CA SER A 279 -20.85 -16.98 6.19
C SER A 279 -20.34 -15.54 6.45
N PRO A 280 -19.08 -15.30 6.87
CA PRO A 280 -18.50 -13.95 6.95
C PRO A 280 -17.91 -13.53 5.60
N THR A 281 -18.17 -12.31 5.13
CA THR A 281 -17.50 -11.73 3.95
C THR A 281 -16.13 -11.24 4.35
N LYS A 282 -15.09 -11.96 3.94
CA LYS A 282 -13.72 -11.57 4.25
C LYS A 282 -13.17 -10.72 3.11
N SER A 283 -12.95 -9.43 3.39
CA SER A 283 -12.13 -8.57 2.53
C SER A 283 -10.69 -9.05 2.58
N THR A 284 -9.97 -9.04 1.46
CA THR A 284 -8.53 -9.31 1.45
C THR A 284 -7.83 -8.13 2.16
N PRO A 285 -7.11 -8.34 3.27
CA PRO A 285 -6.36 -7.27 3.91
C PRO A 285 -5.30 -6.71 2.98
N VAL A 286 -5.11 -5.40 3.03
CA VAL A 286 -4.16 -4.67 2.21
C VAL A 286 -3.28 -3.82 3.11
N LEU A 287 -1.98 -3.93 2.97
CA LEU A 287 -1.02 -3.10 3.68
C LEU A 287 -0.06 -2.42 2.71
N PHE A 288 0.40 -1.23 3.07
CA PHE A 288 1.52 -0.59 2.42
C PHE A 288 2.62 -0.28 3.44
N MET A 289 3.87 -0.56 3.08
CA MET A 289 5.04 -0.18 3.86
C MET A 289 6.02 0.61 3.01
N HIS A 290 6.45 1.77 3.49
CA HIS A 290 7.60 2.46 2.95
C HIS A 290 8.90 1.97 3.59
N CYS A 291 9.89 1.68 2.75
CA CYS A 291 11.27 1.43 3.15
C CYS A 291 12.18 2.63 2.79
N PRO A 292 13.31 2.80 3.48
CA PRO A 292 14.30 3.80 3.09
C PRO A 292 15.06 3.41 1.81
N PRO A 293 15.89 4.32 1.27
CA PRO A 293 16.96 3.96 0.35
C PRO A 293 17.93 2.97 1.01
N VAL A 294 18.57 2.13 0.19
CA VAL A 294 19.52 1.11 0.66
C VAL A 294 20.62 1.75 1.52
N GLY A 295 20.81 1.20 2.72
CA GLY A 295 21.82 1.64 3.70
C GLY A 295 21.50 2.96 4.39
N GLN A 296 20.25 3.47 4.32
CA GLN A 296 19.92 4.82 4.80
C GLN A 296 18.60 4.91 5.57
N PRO A 297 18.50 4.34 6.80
CA PRO A 297 19.57 3.75 7.59
C PRO A 297 19.64 2.22 7.52
N LEU A 298 18.67 1.58 6.86
CA LEU A 298 18.52 0.13 6.87
C LEU A 298 19.16 -0.50 5.64
N ALA A 299 19.83 -1.63 5.84
CA ALA A 299 20.25 -2.53 4.78
C ALA A 299 19.04 -3.22 4.14
N THR A 300 19.20 -3.74 2.92
CA THR A 300 18.15 -4.45 2.19
C THR A 300 17.68 -5.68 2.96
N GLU A 301 18.59 -6.37 3.63
CA GLU A 301 18.34 -7.57 4.42
C GLU A 301 17.46 -7.25 5.63
N GLU A 302 17.69 -6.12 6.30
CA GLU A 302 16.86 -5.65 7.42
C GLU A 302 15.44 -5.31 6.96
N VAL A 303 15.30 -4.66 5.80
CA VAL A 303 13.98 -4.40 5.20
C VAL A 303 13.29 -5.72 4.81
N THR A 304 14.02 -6.66 4.24
CA THR A 304 13.49 -7.99 3.84
C THR A 304 12.99 -8.76 5.06
N GLU A 305 13.74 -8.73 6.17
CA GLU A 305 13.35 -9.36 7.42
C GLU A 305 12.11 -8.69 8.04
N ALA A 306 12.02 -7.35 7.98
CA ALA A 306 10.81 -6.66 8.40
C ALA A 306 9.59 -7.08 7.56
N ILE A 307 9.73 -7.25 6.24
CA ILE A 307 8.65 -7.76 5.38
C ILE A 307 8.21 -9.16 5.83
N ARG A 308 9.15 -10.07 6.12
CA ARG A 308 8.83 -11.44 6.59
C ARG A 308 8.02 -11.41 7.88
N ARG A 309 8.43 -10.58 8.86
CA ARG A 309 7.75 -10.45 10.15
C ARG A 309 6.35 -9.87 10.02
N VAL A 310 6.17 -8.85 9.19
CA VAL A 310 4.83 -8.32 8.88
C VAL A 310 3.94 -9.43 8.29
N ILE A 311 4.46 -10.21 7.34
CA ILE A 311 3.70 -11.30 6.72
C ILE A 311 3.30 -12.35 7.75
N SER A 312 4.24 -12.86 8.56
CA SER A 312 3.97 -13.86 9.59
C SER A 312 2.95 -13.38 10.64
N TYR A 313 3.05 -12.12 11.05
CA TYR A 313 2.15 -11.49 12.02
C TYR A 313 0.73 -11.28 11.48
N VAL A 314 0.61 -10.74 10.26
CA VAL A 314 -0.69 -10.48 9.65
C VAL A 314 -1.39 -11.80 9.34
N CYS A 315 -0.65 -12.78 8.81
CA CYS A 315 -1.20 -14.08 8.43
C CYS A 315 -1.67 -14.90 9.65
N SER A 316 -1.03 -14.80 10.82
CA SER A 316 -1.49 -15.49 12.04
C SER A 316 -2.85 -14.99 12.56
N ARG A 317 -3.28 -13.80 12.11
CA ARG A 317 -4.55 -13.14 12.50
C ARG A 317 -5.62 -13.18 11.43
N LEU A 318 -5.35 -13.83 10.29
CA LEU A 318 -6.34 -13.99 9.23
C LEU A 318 -7.49 -14.94 9.62
N SER A 319 -7.26 -15.81 10.59
CA SER A 319 -8.18 -16.90 10.99
C SER A 319 -8.82 -16.68 12.36
N GLN A 320 -8.57 -15.53 12.98
CA GLN A 320 -9.15 -15.09 14.25
C GLN A 320 -10.37 -14.21 13.99
#